data_AF-K9ZI75-F1
#
_entry.id   AF-K9ZI75-F1
#
_cell.length_a   1.000
_cell.length_b   1.000
_cell.length_c   1.000
_cell.angle_alpha   90.00
_cell.angle_beta   90.00
_cell.angle_gamma   90.00
#
_symmetry.space_group_name_H-M   'P 1'
#
loop_
_entity.id
_entity.type
_entity.pdbx_description
1 polymer ?
#
loop_
_entity_poly.entity_id
_entity_poly.type
_entity_poly.pdbx_seq_one_letter_code
_entity_poly.pdbx_strand_id
1 'polypeptide(L)' 'MSKVIVLDSAPVGLITNPKANPLAVQCQEWFYSLFERGYEVILPEIIDYEIRRKKRRESDISSISGSIEHSINKAKSTY' A
#
# COMPACT_ATOMS: atom_id res chain seq x y z
N MET A 1 8.11 -17.13 -14.09
CA MET A 1 6.83 -17.11 -13.35
C MET A 1 6.83 -15.92 -12.42
N SER A 2 5.85 -15.01 -12.53
CA SER A 2 5.67 -13.95 -11.53
C SER A 2 5.17 -14.59 -10.24
N LYS A 3 5.71 -14.15 -9.10
CA LYS A 3 5.16 -14.52 -7.79
C LYS A 3 4.05 -13.53 -7.46
N VAL A 4 2.90 -14.05 -7.02
CA VAL A 4 1.77 -13.25 -6.55
C VAL A 4 1.86 -13.09 -5.04
N ILE A 5 1.73 -11.86 -4.56
CA ILE A 5 1.70 -11.50 -3.14
C ILE A 5 0.33 -10.90 -2.86
N VAL A 6 -0.41 -11.55 -1.96
CA VAL A 6 -1.72 -11.05 -1.48
C VAL A 6 -1.49 -10.31 -0.17
N LEU A 7 -1.92 -9.06 -0.10
CA LEU A 7 -1.74 -8.23 1.09
C LEU A 7 -2.81 -8.51 2.16
N ASP A 8 -2.36 -8.53 3.40
CA ASP A 8 -3.22 -8.51 4.59
C ASP A 8 -3.39 -7.06 5.12
N SER A 9 -4.36 -6.87 6.02
CA SER A 9 -4.71 -5.61 6.66
C SER A 9 -3.55 -4.97 7.43
N ALA A 10 -2.67 -5.77 8.07
CA ALA A 10 -1.57 -5.23 8.87
C ALA A 10 -0.51 -4.48 8.03
N PRO A 11 0.09 -5.07 6.97
CA PRO A 11 0.96 -4.35 6.06
C PRO A 11 0.30 -3.12 5.43
N VAL A 12 -0.96 -3.25 4.97
CA VAL A 12 -1.69 -2.14 4.34
C VAL A 12 -1.92 -0.99 5.34
N GLY A 13 -2.22 -1.30 6.59
CA GLY A 13 -2.35 -0.31 7.66
C GLY A 13 -1.05 0.45 7.93
N LEU A 14 0.10 -0.23 7.89
CA LEU A 14 1.42 0.39 8.06
C LEU A 14 1.80 1.26 6.85
N ILE A 15 1.64 0.73 5.63
CA ILE A 15 1.95 1.44 4.39
C ILE A 15 1.14 2.74 4.30
N THR A 16 -0.13 2.69 4.70
CA THR A 16 -1.03 3.83 4.62
C THR A 16 -0.94 4.78 5.82
N ASN A 17 -0.12 4.53 6.85
CA ASN A 17 -0.09 5.37 8.05
C ASN A 17 0.56 6.75 7.77
N PRO A 18 -0.15 7.88 7.97
CA PRO A 18 0.43 9.22 7.78
C PRO A 18 1.51 9.58 8.81
N LYS A 19 1.52 8.92 9.98
CA LYS A 19 2.56 9.09 11.00
C LYS A 19 3.62 8.01 10.79
N ALA A 20 4.62 8.33 9.97
CA ALA A 20 5.72 7.43 9.64
C ALA A 20 6.58 7.11 10.88
N ASN A 21 6.31 5.97 11.52
CA ASN A 21 7.26 5.35 12.44
C ASN A 21 8.28 4.51 11.65
N PRO A 22 9.45 4.17 12.22
CA PRO A 22 10.49 3.44 11.50
C PRO A 22 10.04 2.12 10.88
N LEU A 23 9.04 1.46 11.48
CA LEU A 23 8.46 0.23 10.95
C LEU A 23 7.59 0.47 9.71
N ALA A 24 6.82 1.56 9.70
CA ALA A 24 6.02 1.96 8.55
C ALA A 24 6.91 2.29 7.34
N VAL A 25 8.03 2.98 7.57
CA VAL A 25 9.02 3.28 6.52
C VAL A 25 9.62 2.00 5.94
N GLN A 26 10.10 1.09 6.80
CA GLN A 26 10.63 -0.21 6.34
C GLN A 26 9.58 -1.04 5.60
N CYS A 27 8.31 -0.99 6.04
CA CYS A 27 7.22 -1.69 5.37
C CYS A 27 6.91 -1.09 4.00
N GLN A 28 7.00 0.25 3.85
CA GLN A 28 6.87 0.92 2.55
C GLN A 28 8.02 0.53 1.62
N GLU A 29 9.27 0.59 2.09
CA GLU A 29 10.45 0.17 1.31
C GLU A 29 10.34 -1.29 0.86
N TRP A 30 9.94 -2.18 1.77
CA TRP A 30 9.66 -3.58 1.43
C TRP A 30 8.60 -3.67 0.32
N PHE A 31 7.48 -2.96 0.45
CA PHE A 31 6.40 -2.96 -0.52
C PHE A 31 6.87 -2.48 -1.90
N TYR A 32 7.63 -1.39 -1.97
CA TYR A 32 8.21 -0.90 -3.23
C TYR A 32 9.17 -1.92 -3.86
N SER A 33 10.00 -2.58 -3.05
CA SER A 33 10.93 -3.60 -3.53
C SER A 33 10.23 -4.81 -4.17
N LEU A 34 8.96 -5.07 -3.85
CA LEU A 34 8.19 -6.16 -4.48
C LEU A 34 7.96 -5.88 -5.97
N PHE A 35 7.66 -4.63 -6.32
CA PHE A 35 7.45 -4.22 -7.71
C PHE A 35 8.76 -4.22 -8.48
N GLU A 36 9.87 -3.78 -7.87
CA GLU A 36 11.21 -3.84 -8.47
C GLU A 36 11.64 -5.29 -8.78
N ARG A 37 11.20 -6.25 -7.97
CA ARG A 37 11.43 -7.68 -8.17
C ARG A 37 10.48 -8.32 -9.20
N GLY A 38 9.56 -7.55 -9.78
CA GLY A 38 8.57 -8.02 -10.74
C GLY A 38 7.48 -8.90 -10.12
N TYR A 39 7.19 -8.74 -8.82
CA TYR A 39 6.08 -9.42 -8.17
C TYR A 39 4.75 -8.72 -8.46
N GLU A 40 3.70 -9.52 -8.56
CA GLU A 40 2.33 -9.04 -8.68
C GLU A 40 1.74 -8.90 -7.28
N VAL A 41 1.40 -7.68 -6.89
CA VAL A 41 0.84 -7.40 -5.56
C VAL A 41 -0.65 -7.15 -5.67
N ILE A 42 -1.45 -7.97 -4.99
CA ILE A 42 -2.90 -7.93 -5.00
C ILE A 42 -3.40 -7.44 -3.64
N LEU A 43 -4.26 -6.43 -3.67
CA LEU A 43 -5.00 -5.96 -2.50
C LEU A 43 -6.41 -6.55 -2.53
N PRO A 44 -6.79 -7.45 -1.59
CA PRO A 44 -8.16 -7.94 -1.51
C PRO A 44 -9.15 -6.81 -1.19
N GLU A 45 -10.30 -6.82 -1.84
CA GLU A 45 -11.35 -5.81 -1.66
C GLU A 45 -11.80 -5.68 -0.20
N ILE A 46 -11.90 -6.80 0.53
CA ILE A 46 -12.26 -6.81 1.94
C ILE A 46 -11.26 -6.05 2.81
N ILE A 47 -9.95 -6.17 2.50
CA ILE A 47 -8.88 -5.50 3.23
C ILE A 47 -8.91 -4.00 2.94
N ASP A 48 -9.11 -3.60 1.68
CA ASP A 48 -9.30 -2.20 1.32
C ASP A 48 -10.52 -1.59 2.05
N TYR A 49 -11.64 -2.31 2.11
CA TYR A 49 -12.82 -1.89 2.86
C TYR A 49 -12.52 -1.69 4.36
N GLU A 50 -11.85 -2.65 5.01
CA GLU A 50 -11.51 -2.56 6.44
C GLU A 50 -10.63 -1.35 6.76
N ILE A 51 -9.62 -1.10 5.93
CA ILE A 51 -8.69 0.02 6.10
C ILE A 51 -9.39 1.36 5.85
N ARG A 52 -10.20 1.47 4.79
CA ARG A 52 -11.03 2.66 4.53
C ARG A 52 -12.00 2.93 5.68
N ARG A 53 -12.64 1.89 6.22
CA ARG A 53 -13.56 2.00 7.37
C ARG A 53 -12.84 2.47 8.63
N LYS A 54 -11.65 1.95 8.91
CA LYS A 54 -10.85 2.34 10.09
C LYS A 54 -10.37 3.80 9.98
N LYS A 55 -9.98 4.23 8.78
CA LYS A 55 -9.52 5.59 8.52
C LYS A 55 -10.61 6.65 8.44
N ARG A 56 -11.88 6.32 8.15
CA ARG A 56 -12.99 7.28 8.26
C ARG A 56 -13.22 7.86 9.66
N ARG A 57 -12.58 7.31 10.69
CA ARG A 57 -12.59 7.89 12.05
C ARG A 57 -11.53 8.96 12.29
N GLU A 58 -10.53 9.07 11.41
CA GLU A 58 -9.53 10.14 11.40
C GLU A 58 -9.88 11.02 10.19
N SER A 59 -10.42 12.20 10.43
CA SER A 59 -10.87 13.14 9.39
C SER A 59 -9.76 13.42 8.38
N ASP A 60 -9.84 12.83 7.17
CA ASP A 60 -9.49 13.40 5.85
C ASP A 60 -9.46 12.30 4.77
N ILE A 61 -10.50 12.26 3.93
CA ILE A 61 -10.91 11.09 3.12
C ILE A 61 -10.34 11.11 1.69
N SER A 62 -9.45 12.03 1.32
CA SER A 62 -9.12 12.26 -0.10
C SER A 62 -7.89 11.53 -0.65
N SER A 63 -7.06 10.86 0.16
CA SER A 63 -5.66 10.61 -0.27
C SER A 63 -5.21 9.14 -0.42
N ILE A 64 -6.00 8.14 -0.03
CA ILE A 64 -5.49 6.74 0.02
C ILE A 64 -5.47 6.07 -1.35
N SER A 65 -6.55 6.20 -2.14
CA SER A 65 -6.58 5.69 -3.51
C SER A 65 -5.53 6.41 -4.36
N GLY A 66 -5.42 7.73 -4.19
CA GLY A 66 -4.42 8.55 -4.87
C GLY A 66 -2.98 8.22 -4.48
N SER A 67 -2.67 7.96 -3.20
CA SER A 67 -1.30 7.60 -2.80
C SER A 67 -0.87 6.24 -3.33
N ILE A 68 -1.75 5.22 -3.31
CA ILE A 68 -1.40 3.90 -3.83
C ILE A 68 -1.32 3.94 -5.37
N GLU A 69 -2.25 4.59 -6.06
CA GLU A 69 -2.19 4.78 -7.51
C GLU A 69 -0.99 5.64 -7.93
N HIS A 70 -0.65 6.71 -7.20
CA HIS A 70 0.52 7.54 -7.48
C HIS A 70 1.82 6.74 -7.28
N SER A 71 1.90 5.93 -6.22
CA SER A 71 3.02 5.02 -5.98
C SER A 71 3.16 3.95 -7.06
N ILE A 72 2.06 3.37 -7.53
CA ILE A 72 2.03 2.40 -8.63
C ILE A 72 2.43 3.07 -9.96
N ASN A 73 1.91 4.25 -10.26
CA ASN A 73 2.19 4.97 -11.51
C ASN A 73 3.64 5.50 -11.56
N LYS A 74 4.19 5.94 -10.42
CA LYS A 74 5.61 6.33 -10.32
C LYS A 74 6.54 5.13 -10.57
N ALA A 75 6.21 3.96 -10.03
CA ALA A 75 6.97 2.73 -10.27
C ALA A 75 6.91 2.28 -11.75
N LYS A 76 5.78 2.51 -12.44
CA LYS A 76 5.62 2.18 -13.87
C LYS A 76 6.33 3.15 -14.83
N SER A 77 6.50 4.43 -14.46
CA SER A 77 7.08 5.47 -15.33
C SER A 77 8.61 5.48 -15.39
N THR A 78 9.29 4.61 -14.63
CA THR A 78 10.77 4.54 -14.59
C THR A 78 11.32 3.48 -15.57
N TYR A 79 10.47 2.95 -16.45
CA TYR A 79 10.81 2.07 -17.57
C TYR A 79 10.29 2.64 -18.89
#